data_AF-A0AB39L940-F1
#
_entry.id   AF-A0AB39L940-F1
#
_cell.length_a   1.000
_cell.length_b   1.000
_cell.length_c   1.000
_cell.angle_alpha   90.00
_cell.angle_beta   90.00
_cell.angle_gamma   90.00
#
_symmetry.space_group_name_H-M   'P 1'
#
loop_
_entity.id
_entity.type
_entity.pdbx_description
1 polymer ?
#
loop_
_entity_poly.entity_id
_entity_poly.type
_entity_poly.pdbx_seq_one_letter_code
_entity_poly.pdbx_strand_id
1 'polypeptide(L)'
;MALTTHRIRRLAGATALASAALAMAACSGPTAGSGQSTTPPSSSASASASSTSRATASASASASGTVSAIASGFPSKTLPLMPGAAALATSFDASTTPAVASLVASSSKSSAAEMLDYYTKVLTDQGFTAVPAASSTGAASAMASAGTLLRDFIRSNGSETATITVVTANGQAVATVSISVAPSALK
;
A
#
# COMPACT_ATOMS: atom_id res chain seq x y z
N MET A 1 9.55 6.92 52.87
CA MET A 1 10.20 5.60 53.00
C MET A 1 9.57 4.71 51.93
N ALA A 2 10.14 4.45 50.76
CA ALA A 2 11.53 4.18 50.37
C ALA A 2 12.01 2.76 50.71
N LEU A 3 12.55 2.09 49.67
CA LEU A 3 13.24 0.78 49.57
C LEU A 3 12.37 -0.51 49.41
N THR A 4 12.79 -1.58 48.68
CA THR A 4 13.61 -1.69 47.43
C THR A 4 13.75 -3.15 46.91
N THR A 5 14.06 -3.32 45.60
CA THR A 5 14.74 -4.48 44.94
C THR A 5 13.98 -5.70 44.36
N HIS A 6 14.30 -5.90 43.07
CA HIS A 6 14.27 -7.08 42.19
C HIS A 6 14.15 -8.50 42.77
N ARG A 7 13.59 -9.40 41.94
CA ARG A 7 14.34 -10.59 41.46
C ARG A 7 14.15 -10.87 39.97
N ILE A 8 15.28 -10.83 39.26
CA ILE A 8 15.47 -11.38 37.91
C ILE A 8 15.55 -12.91 38.03
N ARG A 9 14.95 -13.66 37.08
CA ARG A 9 15.31 -15.07 36.83
C ARG A 9 15.68 -15.26 35.36
N ARG A 10 16.93 -15.67 35.13
CA ARG A 10 17.44 -16.17 33.85
C ARG A 10 17.47 -17.71 33.89
N LEU A 11 16.97 -18.37 32.85
CA LEU A 11 17.55 -19.59 32.26
C LEU A 11 17.26 -19.45 30.74
N ALA A 12 18.21 -19.35 29.82
CA ALA A 12 19.38 -20.19 29.53
C ALA A 12 19.00 -21.51 28.84
N GLY A 13 19.18 -21.54 27.52
CA GLY A 13 19.08 -22.71 26.64
C GLY A 13 19.65 -22.33 25.27
N ALA A 14 20.79 -22.91 24.89
CA ALA A 14 21.58 -22.49 23.73
C ALA A 14 22.07 -23.69 22.92
N THR A 15 21.84 -23.66 21.60
CA THR A 15 22.43 -24.49 20.52
C THR A 15 21.69 -24.12 19.22
N ALA A 16 22.25 -24.16 18.01
CA ALA A 16 23.64 -24.09 17.58
C ALA A 16 23.69 -23.65 16.09
N LEU A 17 24.74 -22.89 15.78
CA LEU A 17 25.28 -22.52 14.48
C LEU A 17 25.13 -23.53 13.33
N ALA A 18 24.77 -23.03 12.15
CA ALA A 18 25.19 -23.58 10.85
C ALA A 18 25.33 -22.44 9.82
N SER A 19 26.58 -22.10 9.48
CA SER A 19 26.92 -21.03 8.54
C SER A 19 27.11 -21.59 7.13
N ALA A 20 26.55 -20.93 6.11
CA ALA A 20 26.85 -21.21 4.71
C ALA A 20 27.33 -19.91 4.03
N ALA A 21 28.56 -19.93 3.51
CA ALA A 21 29.17 -18.80 2.82
C ALA A 21 29.48 -19.17 1.36
N LEU A 22 28.99 -18.34 0.42
CA LEU A 22 29.49 -18.23 -0.95
C LEU A 22 29.52 -16.72 -1.27
N ALA A 23 30.69 -16.07 -1.31
CA ALA A 23 31.77 -16.16 -2.30
C ALA A 23 31.53 -15.22 -3.50
N MET A 24 32.34 -14.16 -3.59
CA MET A 24 32.40 -13.17 -4.67
C MET A 24 33.26 -13.68 -5.84
N ALA A 25 32.78 -13.58 -7.08
CA ALA A 25 33.51 -13.59 -8.36
C ALA A 25 32.48 -13.71 -9.52
N ALA A 26 32.67 -13.18 -10.72
CA ALA A 26 33.74 -12.35 -11.27
C ALA A 26 33.19 -11.41 -12.37
N CYS A 27 33.91 -10.32 -12.63
CA CYS A 27 33.76 -9.54 -13.85
C CYS A 27 34.41 -10.30 -15.03
N SER A 28 33.70 -10.48 -16.14
CA SER A 28 34.26 -10.88 -17.45
C SER A 28 33.25 -10.54 -18.55
N GLY A 29 33.61 -9.64 -19.46
CA GLY A 29 32.77 -9.24 -20.59
C GLY A 29 33.05 -10.04 -21.87
N PRO A 30 32.25 -9.85 -22.94
CA PRO A 30 32.51 -10.45 -24.24
C PRO A 30 33.32 -9.53 -25.18
N THR A 31 34.45 -10.06 -25.64
CA THR A 31 34.91 -10.06 -27.05
C THR A 31 34.91 -8.77 -27.87
N ALA A 32 36.11 -8.39 -28.32
CA ALA A 32 36.30 -7.45 -29.42
C ALA A 32 35.85 -8.05 -30.77
N GLY A 33 35.02 -7.31 -31.51
CA GLY A 33 34.76 -7.54 -32.93
C GLY A 33 35.33 -6.40 -33.76
N SER A 34 36.44 -6.63 -34.44
CA SER A 34 37.08 -5.61 -35.30
C SER A 34 36.31 -5.42 -36.60
N GLY A 35 35.62 -4.29 -36.74
CA GLY A 35 35.03 -3.79 -37.99
C GLY A 35 35.67 -2.45 -38.38
N GLN A 36 36.15 -2.33 -39.62
CA GLN A 36 37.08 -1.28 -40.05
C GLN A 36 36.39 -0.13 -40.80
N SER A 37 36.81 1.12 -40.49
CA SER A 37 36.70 2.36 -41.29
C SER A 37 35.33 2.83 -41.82
N THR A 38 34.91 4.02 -41.38
CA THR A 38 35.05 5.28 -42.17
C THR A 38 34.62 6.53 -41.37
N THR A 39 35.17 7.70 -41.71
CA THR A 39 35.00 8.98 -41.01
C THR A 39 33.69 9.70 -41.34
N PRO A 40 33.14 10.45 -40.37
CA PRO A 40 32.61 11.80 -40.63
C PRO A 40 33.09 12.85 -39.59
N PRO A 41 32.85 14.17 -39.80
CA PRO A 41 33.68 15.23 -39.23
C PRO A 41 33.23 15.78 -37.86
N SER A 42 34.11 16.55 -37.25
CA SER A 42 33.81 17.46 -36.13
C SER A 42 32.65 18.40 -36.47
N SER A 43 31.69 18.53 -35.56
CA SER A 43 30.73 19.64 -35.54
C SER A 43 30.28 19.96 -34.12
N SER A 44 30.01 21.24 -33.90
CA SER A 44 30.02 21.89 -32.59
C SER A 44 28.92 21.46 -31.63
N ALA A 45 29.15 21.71 -30.35
CA ALA A 45 28.18 21.51 -29.29
C ALA A 45 26.88 22.30 -29.51
N SER A 46 25.76 21.64 -29.22
CA SER A 46 24.56 22.30 -28.71
C SER A 46 23.81 21.32 -27.81
N ALA A 47 23.87 21.57 -26.50
CA ALA A 47 22.99 20.92 -25.55
C ALA A 47 21.58 21.47 -25.75
N SER A 48 20.74 20.75 -26.51
CA SER A 48 19.30 20.88 -26.41
C SER A 48 18.78 19.78 -25.51
N ALA A 49 18.19 20.17 -24.39
CA ALA A 49 17.56 19.23 -23.48
C ALA A 49 16.35 18.61 -24.19
N SER A 50 16.51 17.40 -24.70
CA SER A 50 15.40 16.57 -25.17
C SER A 50 14.51 16.27 -23.97
N SER A 51 13.50 17.11 -23.80
CA SER A 51 12.42 16.95 -22.84
C SER A 51 11.92 15.52 -22.90
N THR A 52 12.11 14.77 -21.81
CA THR A 52 11.53 13.44 -21.65
C THR A 52 10.02 13.64 -21.70
N SER A 53 9.43 13.37 -22.86
CA SER A 53 8.01 13.58 -23.09
C SER A 53 7.27 12.73 -22.07
N ARG A 54 6.66 13.42 -21.10
CA ARG A 54 5.87 12.81 -20.03
C ARG A 54 4.86 11.92 -20.72
N ALA A 55 5.07 10.60 -20.63
CA ALA A 55 4.12 9.62 -21.09
C ALA A 55 2.85 9.82 -20.29
N THR A 56 1.98 10.68 -20.82
CA THR A 56 0.61 10.82 -20.35
C THR A 56 -0.05 9.55 -20.83
N ALA A 57 0.03 8.51 -19.99
CA ALA A 57 -0.73 7.31 -20.16
C ALA A 57 -2.20 7.72 -20.15
N SER A 58 -2.75 7.89 -21.35
CA SER A 58 -4.18 8.07 -21.57
C SER A 58 -4.83 6.71 -21.32
N ALA A 59 -4.81 6.27 -20.06
CA ALA A 59 -5.64 5.19 -19.58
C ALA A 59 -7.11 5.61 -19.82
N SER A 60 -7.88 4.68 -20.36
CA SER A 60 -9.20 4.96 -20.95
C SER A 60 -10.12 5.73 -20.01
N ALA A 61 -10.93 6.64 -20.57
CA ALA A 61 -11.78 7.55 -19.83
C ALA A 61 -12.92 6.82 -19.09
N SER A 62 -12.64 6.36 -17.87
CA SER A 62 -13.61 5.81 -16.91
C SER A 62 -13.07 5.78 -15.48
N ALA A 63 -11.76 5.58 -15.29
CA ALA A 63 -11.12 5.73 -13.98
C ALA A 63 -11.07 7.22 -13.58
N SER A 64 -11.69 7.56 -12.45
CA SER A 64 -11.71 8.92 -11.91
C SER A 64 -11.07 8.95 -10.53
N GLY A 65 -10.05 9.78 -10.37
CA GLY A 65 -9.35 9.96 -9.10
C GLY A 65 -8.86 11.39 -8.88
N THR A 66 -8.74 11.77 -7.61
CA THR A 66 -8.25 13.09 -7.20
C THR A 66 -7.34 12.98 -5.97
N VAL A 67 -6.42 13.92 -5.84
CA VAL A 67 -5.53 14.08 -4.68
C VAL A 67 -5.98 15.31 -3.90
N SER A 68 -6.01 15.20 -2.57
CA SER A 68 -6.55 16.18 -1.62
C SER A 68 -8.03 16.52 -1.81
N ALA A 69 -8.80 15.64 -2.46
CA ALA A 69 -10.24 15.78 -2.65
C ALA A 69 -10.95 14.42 -2.76
N ILE A 70 -12.28 14.46 -2.81
CA ILE A 70 -13.12 13.33 -3.25
C ILE A 70 -13.38 13.49 -4.75
N ALA A 71 -13.11 12.45 -5.52
CA ALA A 71 -13.33 12.44 -6.96
C ALA A 71 -14.82 12.58 -7.29
N SER A 72 -15.15 13.33 -8.35
CA SER A 72 -16.53 13.45 -8.81
C SER A 72 -17.08 12.07 -9.17
N GLY A 73 -18.23 11.70 -8.62
CA GLY A 73 -18.83 10.36 -8.80
C GLY A 73 -18.26 9.25 -7.90
N PHE A 74 -17.37 9.57 -6.93
CA PHE A 74 -16.83 8.54 -6.02
C PHE A 74 -17.95 7.86 -5.19
N PRO A 75 -17.95 6.51 -5.08
CA PRO A 75 -19.00 5.71 -4.44
C PRO A 75 -18.99 5.87 -2.92
N SER A 76 -19.57 6.96 -2.46
CA SER A 76 -19.56 7.42 -1.07
C SER A 76 -20.66 6.78 -0.21
N LYS A 77 -21.55 5.96 -0.80
CA LYS A 77 -22.39 5.02 -0.03
C LYS A 77 -21.62 3.73 0.26
N THR A 78 -20.80 3.25 -0.67
CA THR A 78 -19.96 2.06 -0.49
C THR A 78 -18.72 2.36 0.36
N LEU A 79 -18.09 3.53 0.20
CA LEU A 79 -16.94 4.00 0.98
C LEU A 79 -17.15 5.43 1.51
N PRO A 80 -17.97 5.62 2.57
CA PRO A 80 -18.11 6.91 3.24
C PRO A 80 -16.80 7.35 3.92
N LEU A 81 -16.40 8.59 3.71
CA LEU A 81 -15.30 9.22 4.47
C LEU A 81 -15.66 9.26 5.96
N MET A 82 -14.75 8.82 6.83
CA MET A 82 -14.97 8.89 8.28
C MET A 82 -15.21 10.33 8.77
N PRO A 83 -16.21 10.60 9.62
CA PRO A 83 -16.44 11.92 10.18
C PRO A 83 -15.20 12.52 10.85
N GLY A 84 -14.83 13.74 10.47
CA GLY A 84 -13.66 14.44 10.99
C GLY A 84 -12.31 14.04 10.37
N ALA A 85 -12.29 13.09 9.43
CA ALA A 85 -11.14 12.82 8.57
C ALA A 85 -11.13 13.73 7.33
N ALA A 86 -9.96 13.86 6.69
CA ALA A 86 -9.77 14.51 5.41
C ALA A 86 -9.40 13.48 4.33
N ALA A 87 -10.02 13.57 3.15
CA ALA A 87 -9.64 12.74 2.00
C ALA A 87 -8.30 13.24 1.41
N LEU A 88 -7.27 12.40 1.48
CA LEU A 88 -5.95 12.66 0.88
C LEU A 88 -5.89 12.20 -0.58
N ALA A 89 -6.58 11.11 -0.91
CA ALA A 89 -6.76 10.67 -2.27
C ALA A 89 -8.03 9.83 -2.38
N THR A 90 -8.65 9.87 -3.55
CA THR A 90 -9.75 8.98 -3.93
C THR A 90 -9.54 8.54 -5.36
N SER A 91 -9.90 7.29 -5.67
CA SER A 91 -9.91 6.76 -7.03
C SER A 91 -11.02 5.72 -7.13
N PHE A 92 -11.78 5.74 -8.22
CA PHE A 92 -12.66 4.63 -8.57
C PHE A 92 -12.60 4.33 -10.05
N ASP A 93 -12.81 3.08 -10.39
CA ASP A 93 -13.00 2.59 -11.76
C ASP A 93 -14.15 1.59 -11.77
N ALA A 94 -15.24 1.98 -12.43
CA ALA A 94 -16.43 1.16 -12.64
C ALA A 94 -16.45 0.46 -14.00
N SER A 95 -15.43 0.66 -14.84
CA SER A 95 -15.31 0.01 -16.16
C SER A 95 -14.70 -1.39 -16.11
N THR A 96 -14.00 -1.70 -15.02
CA THR A 96 -13.42 -3.01 -14.74
C THR A 96 -14.43 -3.96 -14.09
N THR A 97 -14.21 -5.28 -14.23
CA THR A 97 -14.99 -6.31 -13.55
C THR A 97 -14.03 -7.33 -12.92
N PRO A 98 -13.94 -7.40 -11.58
CA PRO A 98 -14.59 -6.53 -10.59
C PRO A 98 -14.20 -5.06 -10.71
N ALA A 99 -15.11 -4.17 -10.33
CA ALA A 99 -14.91 -2.73 -10.25
C ALA A 99 -14.19 -2.36 -8.95
N VAL A 100 -13.31 -1.36 -9.02
CA VAL A 100 -12.37 -1.03 -7.94
C VAL A 100 -12.60 0.38 -7.42
N ALA A 101 -12.59 0.55 -6.10
CA ALA A 101 -12.56 1.87 -5.47
C ALA A 101 -11.57 1.91 -4.31
N SER A 102 -10.81 3.01 -4.22
CA SER A 102 -9.81 3.26 -3.20
C SER A 102 -9.98 4.65 -2.59
N LEU A 103 -9.97 4.70 -1.26
CA LEU A 103 -10.02 5.91 -0.44
C LEU A 103 -8.77 5.96 0.43
N VAL A 104 -8.04 7.07 0.39
CA VAL A 104 -6.98 7.41 1.35
C VAL A 104 -7.48 8.58 2.18
N ALA A 105 -7.64 8.38 3.49
CA ALA A 105 -8.14 9.36 4.44
C ALA A 105 -7.14 9.56 5.59
N SER A 106 -7.05 10.76 6.14
CA SER A 106 -6.25 11.06 7.34
C SER A 106 -7.08 11.69 8.45
N SER A 107 -6.77 11.39 9.70
CA SER A 107 -7.40 12.01 10.87
C SER A 107 -6.37 12.34 11.94
N SER A 108 -6.48 13.56 12.48
CA SER A 108 -5.75 14.03 13.67
C SER A 108 -6.53 13.80 14.97
N LYS A 109 -7.83 13.50 14.86
CA LYS A 109 -8.75 13.39 16.00
C LYS A 109 -9.02 11.94 16.41
N SER A 110 -8.81 11.00 15.49
CA SER A 110 -9.12 9.59 15.66
C SER A 110 -7.83 8.79 15.61
N SER A 111 -7.71 7.81 16.50
CA SER A 111 -6.61 6.84 16.49
C SER A 111 -6.68 5.92 15.27
N ALA A 112 -5.57 5.24 14.97
CA ALA A 112 -5.52 4.24 13.91
C ALA A 112 -6.50 3.07 14.18
N ALA A 113 -6.71 2.70 15.44
CA ALA A 113 -7.64 1.66 15.84
C ALA A 113 -9.11 2.06 15.60
N GLU A 114 -9.48 3.31 15.90
CA GLU A 114 -10.83 3.83 15.61
C GLU A 114 -11.12 3.91 14.11
N MET A 115 -10.13 4.32 13.29
CA MET A 115 -10.30 4.28 11.83
C MET A 115 -10.46 2.85 11.32
N LEU A 116 -9.68 1.91 11.85
CA LEU A 116 -9.83 0.50 11.50
C LEU A 116 -11.23 -0.02 11.86
N ASP A 117 -11.72 0.27 13.07
CA ASP A 117 -13.06 -0.16 13.52
C ASP A 117 -14.18 0.47 12.69
N TYR A 118 -14.11 1.78 12.41
CA TYR A 118 -15.08 2.48 11.57
C TYR A 118 -15.21 1.84 10.18
N TYR A 119 -14.09 1.69 9.46
CA TYR A 119 -14.12 1.07 8.13
C TYR A 119 -14.42 -0.43 8.19
N THR A 120 -14.07 -1.12 9.28
CA THR A 120 -14.49 -2.50 9.53
C THR A 120 -16.01 -2.60 9.59
N LYS A 121 -16.69 -1.74 10.38
CA LYS A 121 -18.16 -1.71 10.45
C LYS A 121 -18.79 -1.42 9.09
N VAL A 122 -18.30 -0.40 8.38
CA VAL A 122 -18.76 -0.03 7.02
C VAL A 122 -18.70 -1.22 6.06
N LEU A 123 -17.66 -2.05 6.13
CA LEU A 123 -17.55 -3.25 5.30
C LEU A 123 -18.44 -4.40 5.81
N THR A 124 -18.51 -4.65 7.12
CA THR A 124 -19.36 -5.72 7.67
C THR A 124 -20.85 -5.46 7.44
N ASP A 125 -21.29 -4.20 7.49
CA ASP A 125 -22.66 -3.78 7.19
C ASP A 125 -23.02 -4.02 5.71
N GLN A 126 -22.01 -4.08 4.84
CA GLN A 126 -22.14 -4.46 3.43
C GLN A 126 -21.98 -5.97 3.18
N GLY A 127 -21.93 -6.78 4.24
CA GLY A 127 -21.83 -8.25 4.17
C GLY A 127 -20.43 -8.79 3.95
N PHE A 128 -19.38 -7.97 4.06
CA PHE A 128 -18.00 -8.47 4.05
C PHE A 128 -17.65 -9.18 5.35
N THR A 129 -16.93 -10.29 5.25
CA THR A 129 -16.41 -11.04 6.40
C THR A 129 -14.90 -10.84 6.51
N ALA A 130 -14.41 -10.48 7.70
CA ALA A 130 -12.98 -10.28 7.94
C ALA A 130 -12.21 -11.62 7.82
N VAL A 131 -11.09 -11.60 7.11
CA VAL A 131 -10.22 -12.77 6.95
C VAL A 131 -9.35 -12.92 8.21
N PRO A 132 -9.40 -14.06 8.93
CA PRO A 132 -8.64 -14.22 10.18
C PRO A 132 -7.13 -14.04 9.99
N ALA A 133 -6.58 -14.54 8.88
CA ALA A 133 -5.15 -14.56 8.60
C ALA A 133 -4.48 -13.17 8.59
N ALA A 134 -5.20 -12.12 8.18
CA ALA A 134 -4.73 -10.74 8.18
C ALA A 134 -4.56 -10.14 9.59
N SER A 135 -4.95 -10.87 10.64
CA SER A 135 -5.02 -10.39 12.03
C SER A 135 -4.25 -11.27 13.02
N SER A 136 -4.10 -12.57 12.70
CA SER A 136 -3.55 -13.59 13.61
C SER A 136 -2.26 -14.26 13.13
N THR A 137 -1.80 -13.97 11.91
CA THR A 137 -0.51 -14.46 11.40
C THR A 137 0.60 -13.49 11.81
N GLY A 138 1.80 -13.98 12.13
CA GLY A 138 2.89 -13.17 12.71
C GLY A 138 3.27 -11.89 11.94
N ALA A 139 3.01 -11.84 10.63
CA ALA A 139 3.18 -10.62 9.82
C ALA A 139 2.23 -9.48 10.26
N ALA A 140 0.97 -9.79 10.57
CA ALA A 140 0.00 -8.81 11.07
C ALA A 140 0.39 -8.27 12.45
N SER A 141 0.84 -9.15 13.35
CA SER A 141 1.35 -8.76 14.67
C SER A 141 2.64 -7.94 14.58
N ALA A 142 3.52 -8.24 13.61
CA ALA A 142 4.72 -7.44 13.33
C ALA A 142 4.36 -6.06 12.75
N MET A 143 3.39 -5.98 11.84
CA MET A 143 2.89 -4.71 11.30
C MET A 143 2.21 -3.86 12.39
N ALA A 144 1.38 -4.47 13.25
CA ALA A 144 0.77 -3.79 14.38
C ALA A 144 1.83 -3.25 15.36
N SER A 145 2.90 -4.02 15.61
CA SER A 145 4.07 -3.58 16.40
C SER A 145 4.85 -2.45 15.72
N ALA A 146 4.76 -2.31 14.40
CA ALA A 146 5.32 -1.22 13.62
C ALA A 146 4.36 -0.03 13.42
N GLY A 147 3.20 -0.01 14.08
CA GLY A 147 2.21 1.09 13.97
C GLY A 147 1.30 1.02 12.73
N THR A 148 1.26 -0.13 12.05
CA THR A 148 0.46 -0.41 10.85
C THR A 148 -0.60 -1.46 11.19
N LEU A 149 -1.87 -1.08 11.14
CA LEU A 149 -2.99 -2.02 11.26
C LEU A 149 -3.47 -2.44 9.87
N LEU A 150 -3.58 -3.74 9.62
CA LEU A 150 -4.08 -4.31 8.37
C LEU A 150 -5.31 -5.18 8.65
N ARG A 151 -6.30 -5.15 7.76
CA ARG A 151 -7.42 -6.09 7.74
C ARG A 151 -7.91 -6.34 6.33
N ASP A 152 -7.89 -7.60 5.92
CA ASP A 152 -8.52 -8.06 4.69
C ASP A 152 -9.91 -8.63 4.96
N PHE A 153 -10.78 -8.52 3.97
CA PHE A 153 -12.16 -9.00 3.99
C PHE A 153 -12.52 -9.63 2.65
N ILE A 154 -13.46 -10.58 2.71
CA ILE A 154 -14.03 -11.22 1.54
C ILE A 154 -15.57 -11.20 1.61
N ARG A 155 -16.20 -11.10 0.45
CA ARG A 155 -17.64 -11.30 0.24
C ARG A 155 -17.83 -12.20 -0.99
N SER A 156 -19.03 -12.72 -1.19
CA SER A 156 -19.41 -13.45 -2.41
C SER A 156 -18.43 -14.60 -2.73
N ASN A 157 -18.12 -15.42 -1.72
CA ASN A 157 -17.17 -16.55 -1.78
C ASN A 157 -15.74 -16.17 -2.26
N GLY A 158 -15.31 -14.93 -2.05
CA GLY A 158 -13.99 -14.43 -2.45
C GLY A 158 -13.95 -13.78 -3.83
N SER A 159 -15.07 -13.72 -4.56
CA SER A 159 -15.18 -12.94 -5.80
C SER A 159 -15.15 -11.42 -5.57
N GLU A 160 -15.36 -10.99 -4.32
CA GLU A 160 -15.28 -9.59 -3.92
C GLU A 160 -14.38 -9.48 -2.68
N THR A 161 -13.47 -8.50 -2.69
CA THR A 161 -12.45 -8.33 -1.66
C THR A 161 -12.37 -6.89 -1.19
N ALA A 162 -11.94 -6.69 0.05
CA ALA A 162 -11.67 -5.37 0.60
C ALA A 162 -10.47 -5.42 1.55
N THR A 163 -9.64 -4.39 1.54
CA THR A 163 -8.45 -4.27 2.38
C THR A 163 -8.45 -2.90 3.04
N ILE A 164 -8.27 -2.88 4.36
CA ILE A 164 -8.03 -1.66 5.14
C ILE A 164 -6.61 -1.72 5.69
N THR A 165 -5.80 -0.71 5.36
CA THR A 165 -4.49 -0.47 5.98
C THR A 165 -4.53 0.87 6.69
N VAL A 166 -4.23 0.93 7.99
CA VAL A 166 -4.14 2.18 8.75
C VAL A 166 -2.73 2.33 9.34
N VAL A 167 -2.02 3.37 8.94
CA VAL A 167 -0.67 3.70 9.43
C VAL A 167 -0.72 4.95 10.30
N THR A 168 0.11 5.01 11.34
CA THR A 168 0.32 6.26 12.10
C THR A 168 1.58 6.96 11.62
N ALA A 169 1.44 8.17 11.06
CA ALA A 169 2.53 8.98 10.53
C ALA A 169 2.39 10.44 10.99
N ASN A 170 3.46 11.04 11.50
CA ASN A 170 3.45 12.45 11.98
C ASN A 170 2.36 12.77 13.02
N GLY A 171 1.99 11.81 13.87
CA GLY A 171 0.89 11.94 14.84
C GLY A 171 -0.51 11.92 14.22
N GLN A 172 -0.62 11.73 12.90
CA GLN A 172 -1.85 11.51 12.16
C GLN A 172 -2.04 10.02 11.95
N ALA A 173 -3.26 9.51 12.05
CA ALA A 173 -3.57 8.20 11.51
C ALA A 173 -4.04 8.37 10.05
N VAL A 174 -3.58 7.48 9.17
CA VAL A 174 -3.85 7.51 7.72
C VAL A 174 -4.36 6.15 7.30
N ALA A 175 -5.62 6.10 6.88
CA ALA A 175 -6.31 4.90 6.42
C ALA A 175 -6.34 4.85 4.89
N THR A 176 -5.81 3.78 4.31
CA THR A 176 -5.99 3.38 2.92
C THR A 176 -6.99 2.23 2.89
N VAL A 177 -8.16 2.46 2.30
CA VAL A 177 -9.22 1.47 2.12
C VAL A 177 -9.37 1.21 0.63
N SER A 178 -9.27 -0.04 0.21
CA SER A 178 -9.51 -0.46 -1.17
C SER A 178 -10.55 -1.56 -1.20
N ILE A 179 -11.47 -1.50 -2.16
CA ILE A 179 -12.49 -2.52 -2.41
C ILE A 179 -12.48 -2.94 -3.88
N SER A 180 -12.83 -4.19 -4.10
CA SER A 180 -13.00 -4.82 -5.41
C SER A 180 -14.33 -5.58 -5.37
N VAL A 181 -15.32 -5.08 -6.11
CA VAL A 181 -16.72 -5.53 -6.02
C VAL A 181 -17.36 -5.67 -7.40
N ALA A 182 -18.55 -6.27 -7.49
CA ALA A 182 -19.33 -6.18 -8.73
C ALA A 182 -19.60 -4.70 -9.10
N PRO A 183 -19.60 -4.29 -10.39
CA PRO A 183 -19.83 -2.89 -10.77
C PRO A 183 -21.14 -2.30 -10.23
N SER A 184 -22.20 -3.12 -10.17
CA SER A 184 -23.50 -2.78 -9.57
C SER A 184 -23.50 -2.60 -8.04
N ALA A 185 -22.39 -2.93 -7.37
CA ALA A 185 -22.22 -2.78 -5.93
C ALA A 185 -21.65 -1.41 -5.52
N LEU A 186 -20.89 -0.72 -6.40
CA LEU A 186 -20.40 0.64 -6.20
C LEU A 186 -21.55 1.66 -6.29
N LYS A 187 -21.77 2.46 -5.24
CA LYS A 187 -22.89 3.41 -5.07
C LYS A 187 -22.50 4.63 -4.25
#